data_AF-A0A016XMD0-F1
#
_entry.id   AF-A0A016XMD0-F1
#
_cell.length_a   1.000
_cell.length_b   1.000
_cell.length_c   1.000
_cell.angle_alpha   90.00
_cell.angle_beta   90.00
_cell.angle_gamma   90.00
#
_symmetry.space_group_name_H-M   'P 1'
#
loop_
_entity.id
_entity.type
_entity.pdbx_description
1 polymer ?
#
loop_
_entity_poly.entity_id
_entity_poly.type
_entity_poly.pdbx_seq_one_letter_code
_entity_poly.pdbx_strand_id
1 'polypeptide(L)'
;MDVAKGWMPIFAKLCADVDQTLGQDKLGFHWSQIKEKFGSARFYYRFGRRKSGTRLDIWTPQGVLSQEISPKRKVRTEKDRSFQDISRAILQLTDAAQVATKNVCLACGAPGSPDVGEGYVLMLCPEHQARRRQLDSQEGLIDWETLEDENNQGSA
;
A
#
# COMPACT_ATOMS: atom_id res chain seq x y z
N MET A 1 -4.44 11.80 -1.15
CA MET A 1 -4.31 10.34 -0.98
C MET A 1 -3.29 9.96 -2.03
N ASP A 2 -2.10 9.57 -1.60
CA ASP A 2 -0.97 9.52 -2.52
C ASP A 2 -0.74 8.06 -2.91
N VAL A 3 -0.69 7.82 -4.20
CA VAL A 3 -0.46 6.50 -4.78
C VAL A 3 0.88 6.55 -5.49
N ALA A 4 1.75 5.58 -5.18
CA ALA A 4 3.02 5.45 -5.85
C ALA A 4 2.82 5.38 -7.37
N LYS A 5 3.65 6.10 -8.13
CA LYS A 5 3.50 6.24 -9.59
C LYS A 5 3.44 4.87 -10.29
N GLY A 6 4.29 3.93 -9.87
CA GLY A 6 4.30 2.57 -10.42
C GLY A 6 3.07 1.73 -10.10
N TRP A 7 2.31 2.09 -9.07
CA TRP A 7 1.05 1.42 -8.72
C TRP A 7 -0.18 2.05 -9.35
N MET A 8 -0.05 3.26 -9.92
CA MET A 8 -1.19 4.00 -10.47
C MET A 8 -1.99 3.20 -11.51
N PRO A 9 -1.38 2.47 -12.47
CA PRO A 9 -2.16 1.67 -13.43
C PRO A 9 -2.98 0.57 -12.75
N ILE A 10 -2.42 -0.10 -11.74
CA ILE A 10 -3.11 -1.14 -10.97
C ILE A 10 -4.26 -0.52 -10.17
N PHE A 11 -4.02 0.63 -9.53
CA PHE A 11 -5.03 1.33 -8.76
C PHE A 11 -6.18 1.87 -9.63
N ALA A 12 -5.87 2.39 -10.81
CA ALA A 12 -6.88 2.85 -11.78
C ALA A 12 -7.77 1.68 -12.22
N LYS A 13 -7.17 0.53 -12.54
CA LYS A 13 -7.93 -0.69 -12.86
C LYS A 13 -8.80 -1.13 -11.68
N LEU A 14 -8.24 -1.16 -10.47
CA LEU A 14 -8.99 -1.50 -9.25
C LEU A 14 -10.20 -0.57 -9.06
N CYS A 15 -10.04 0.74 -9.28
CA CYS A 15 -11.14 1.69 -9.19
C CYS A 15 -12.25 1.35 -10.21
N ALA A 16 -11.89 1.06 -11.46
CA ALA A 16 -12.85 0.67 -12.49
C ALA A 16 -13.59 -0.63 -12.15
N ASP A 17 -12.87 -1.66 -11.69
CA ASP A 17 -13.45 -2.95 -11.31
C ASP A 17 -14.41 -2.81 -10.10
N VAL A 18 -14.04 -1.97 -9.11
CA VAL A 18 -14.90 -1.66 -7.96
C VAL A 18 -16.12 -0.87 -8.39
N ASP A 19 -15.96 0.12 -9.28
CA ASP A 19 -17.08 0.92 -9.79
C ASP A 19 -18.09 0.07 -10.54
N GLN A 20 -17.62 -0.89 -11.32
CA GLN A 20 -18.46 -1.88 -11.99
C GLN A 20 -19.19 -2.77 -10.99
N THR A 21 -18.50 -3.24 -9.95
CA THR A 21 -19.06 -4.11 -8.90
C THR A 21 -20.16 -3.41 -8.08
N LEU A 22 -19.99 -2.11 -7.82
CA LEU A 22 -20.99 -1.30 -7.09
C LEU A 22 -22.21 -0.96 -7.96
N GLY A 23 -22.04 -0.86 -9.28
CA GLY A 23 -23.10 -0.40 -10.17
C GLY A 23 -23.50 1.05 -9.90
N GLN A 24 -24.81 1.33 -9.94
CA GLN A 24 -25.36 2.69 -9.75
C GLN A 24 -25.38 3.12 -8.29
N ASP A 25 -25.74 2.22 -7.37
CA ASP A 25 -25.70 2.50 -5.94
C ASP A 25 -24.28 2.26 -5.42
N LYS A 26 -23.53 3.35 -5.23
CA LYS A 26 -22.15 3.29 -4.73
C LYS A 26 -22.07 2.93 -3.25
N LEU A 27 -23.18 2.83 -2.51
CA LEU A 27 -23.23 2.41 -1.10
C LEU A 27 -22.34 3.27 -0.17
N GLY A 28 -22.06 4.52 -0.57
CA GLY A 28 -21.12 5.41 0.10
C GLY A 28 -19.67 4.92 0.09
N PHE A 29 -19.31 4.06 -0.87
CA PHE A 29 -17.96 3.56 -1.05
C PHE A 29 -16.97 4.70 -1.26
N HIS A 30 -15.85 4.67 -0.54
CA HIS A 30 -14.71 5.53 -0.80
C HIS A 30 -13.43 4.88 -0.28
N TRP A 31 -12.34 5.13 -0.98
CA TRP A 31 -11.00 4.88 -0.47
C TRP A 31 -10.75 5.79 0.74
N SER A 32 -10.20 5.24 1.81
CA SER A 32 -9.87 6.01 3.02
C SER A 32 -8.38 6.19 3.23
N GLN A 33 -7.57 5.26 2.73
CA GLN A 33 -6.12 5.31 2.86
C GLN A 33 -5.46 4.33 1.88
N ILE A 34 -4.28 4.71 1.40
CA ILE A 34 -3.38 3.84 0.65
C ILE A 34 -2.02 3.92 1.35
N LYS A 35 -1.43 2.76 1.65
CA LYS A 35 -0.14 2.66 2.35
C LYS A 35 0.76 1.64 1.68
N GLU A 36 2.07 1.89 1.73
CA GLU A 36 3.09 0.86 1.54
C GLU A 36 3.14 0.00 2.82
N LYS A 37 3.14 -1.33 2.64
CA LYS A 37 3.40 -2.29 3.70
C LYS A 37 4.05 -3.56 3.14
N PHE A 38 5.34 -3.73 3.44
CA PHE A 38 6.15 -4.89 3.06
C PHE A 38 6.24 -5.12 1.53
N GLY A 39 6.60 -4.09 0.79
CA GLY A 39 6.76 -4.09 -0.65
C GLY A 39 5.43 -4.07 -1.42
N SER A 40 4.34 -3.63 -0.80
CA SER A 40 2.99 -3.80 -1.37
C SER A 40 2.05 -2.70 -0.94
N ALA A 41 1.09 -2.38 -1.79
CA ALA A 41 0.01 -1.49 -1.41
C ALA A 41 -0.92 -2.14 -0.37
N ARG A 42 -1.54 -1.31 0.46
CA ARG A 42 -2.73 -1.62 1.26
C ARG A 42 -3.80 -0.60 0.92
N PHE A 43 -4.88 -1.05 0.30
CA PHE A 43 -6.01 -0.20 -0.09
C PHE A 43 -7.10 -0.31 0.96
N TYR A 44 -7.19 0.70 1.82
CA TYR A 44 -8.23 0.79 2.83
C TYR A 44 -9.44 1.53 2.25
N TYR A 45 -10.64 1.03 2.53
CA TYR A 45 -11.88 1.60 2.03
C TYR A 45 -13.00 1.50 3.07
N ARG A 46 -14.11 2.21 2.81
CA ARG A 46 -15.28 2.24 3.68
C ARG A 46 -16.56 2.30 2.86
N PHE A 47 -17.67 1.82 3.43
CA PHE A 47 -19.03 2.02 2.92
C PHE A 47 -19.78 2.98 3.84
N GLY A 48 -19.75 4.28 3.54
CA GLY A 48 -20.23 5.33 4.42
C GLY A 48 -19.56 5.22 5.81
N ARG A 49 -20.36 5.02 6.86
CA ARG A 49 -19.83 4.83 8.23
C ARG A 49 -19.26 3.44 8.49
N ARG A 50 -19.56 2.44 7.65
CA ARG A 50 -19.17 1.04 7.83
C ARG A 50 -17.71 0.85 7.40
N LYS A 51 -16.87 0.36 8.31
CA LYS A 51 -15.48 0.00 7.99
C LYS A 51 -15.45 -1.26 7.10
N SER A 52 -14.42 -1.36 6.27
CA SER A 52 -13.98 -2.63 5.68
C SER A 52 -13.51 -3.60 6.78
N GLY A 53 -13.13 -4.82 6.40
CA GLY A 53 -12.47 -5.78 7.27
C GLY A 53 -11.28 -5.21 8.06
N THR A 54 -10.87 -5.95 9.08
CA THR A 54 -9.59 -5.73 9.76
C THR A 54 -8.55 -6.64 9.12
N ARG A 55 -7.47 -6.07 8.59
CA ARG A 55 -6.32 -6.86 8.11
C ARG A 55 -5.29 -7.05 9.22
N LEU A 56 -4.86 -8.29 9.39
CA LEU A 56 -3.75 -8.69 10.24
C LEU A 56 -2.56 -9.05 9.34
N ASP A 57 -1.42 -8.39 9.55
CA ASP A 57 -0.14 -8.79 8.94
C ASP A 57 0.80 -9.26 10.05
N ILE A 58 1.33 -10.47 9.93
CA ILE A 58 2.26 -11.09 10.87
C ILE A 58 3.59 -11.27 10.15
N TRP A 59 4.65 -10.65 10.67
CA TRP A 59 6.00 -10.86 10.16
C TRP A 59 6.61 -12.11 10.80
N THR A 60 7.11 -13.01 9.97
CA THR A 60 7.77 -14.26 10.36
C THR A 60 9.12 -14.38 9.63
N PRO A 61 10.02 -15.29 10.06
CA PRO A 61 11.27 -15.54 9.34
C PRO A 61 11.07 -16.01 7.88
N GLN A 62 9.90 -16.56 7.55
CA GLN A 62 9.53 -17.01 6.21
C GLN A 62 8.85 -15.92 5.36
N GLY A 63 8.64 -14.73 5.92
CA GLY A 63 8.01 -13.60 5.24
C GLY A 63 6.81 -13.03 6.00
N VAL A 64 5.89 -12.39 5.30
CA VAL A 64 4.71 -11.77 5.91
C VAL A 64 3.47 -12.59 5.62
N LEU A 65 2.82 -13.09 6.66
CA LEU A 65 1.50 -13.70 6.60
C LEU A 65 0.43 -12.60 6.73
N SER A 66 -0.44 -12.47 5.74
CA SER A 66 -1.55 -11.52 5.77
C SER A 66 -2.89 -12.25 5.83
N GLN A 67 -3.78 -11.84 6.73
CA GLN A 67 -5.14 -12.36 6.84
C GLN A 67 -6.14 -11.21 6.98
N GLU A 68 -7.20 -11.22 6.15
CA GLU A 68 -8.32 -10.29 6.30
C GLU A 68 -9.41 -10.91 7.20
N ILE A 69 -9.80 -10.18 8.23
CA ILE A 69 -10.87 -10.53 9.16
C ILE A 69 -12.08 -9.65 8.85
N SER A 70 -13.05 -10.23 8.14
CA SER A 70 -14.30 -9.52 7.86
C SER A 70 -15.16 -9.38 9.12
N PRO A 71 -15.80 -8.23 9.36
CA PRO A 71 -16.75 -8.08 10.47
C PRO A 71 -17.92 -9.05 10.29
N LYS A 72 -18.25 -9.80 11.36
CA LYS A 72 -19.44 -10.67 11.38
C LYS A 72 -20.70 -9.80 11.33
N ARG A 73 -21.47 -9.90 10.25
CA ARG A 73 -22.74 -9.17 10.09
C ARG A 73 -23.90 -10.16 10.03
N LYS A 74 -24.95 -9.90 10.80
CA LYS A 74 -26.18 -10.71 10.75
C LYS A 74 -26.90 -10.43 9.43
N VAL A 75 -27.21 -11.47 8.67
CA VAL A 75 -28.09 -11.38 7.50
C VAL A 75 -29.52 -11.46 8.01
N ARG A 76 -30.29 -10.38 7.83
CA ARG A 76 -31.72 -10.35 8.19
C ARG A 76 -32.61 -10.15 6.97
N THR A 77 -32.07 -9.53 5.93
CA THR A 77 -32.80 -9.16 4.73
C THR A 77 -32.01 -9.56 3.48
N GLU A 78 -32.68 -9.59 2.32
CA GLU A 78 -32.01 -9.80 1.03
C GLU A 78 -30.98 -8.70 0.75
N LYS A 79 -31.29 -7.45 1.12
CA LYS A 79 -30.34 -6.33 1.01
C LYS A 79 -29.06 -6.56 1.81
N ASP A 80 -29.15 -7.20 2.98
CA ASP A 80 -27.96 -7.54 3.77
C ASP A 80 -27.10 -8.59 3.05
N ARG A 81 -27.74 -9.57 2.39
CA ARG A 81 -27.05 -10.60 1.60
C ARG A 81 -26.36 -9.99 0.39
N SER A 82 -27.07 -9.19 -0.40
CA SER A 82 -26.49 -8.50 -1.56
C SER A 82 -25.31 -7.60 -1.15
N PHE A 83 -25.44 -6.88 -0.02
CA PHE A 83 -24.33 -6.09 0.52
C PHE A 83 -23.13 -6.97 0.90
N GLN A 84 -23.34 -8.13 1.52
CA GLN A 84 -22.24 -9.04 1.88
C GLN A 84 -21.52 -9.58 0.67
N ASP A 85 -22.24 -9.90 -0.40
CA ASP A 85 -21.64 -10.38 -1.65
C ASP A 85 -20.83 -9.28 -2.35
N ILE A 86 -21.36 -8.05 -2.43
CA ILE A 86 -20.62 -6.88 -2.93
C ILE A 86 -19.36 -6.63 -2.09
N SER A 87 -19.49 -6.64 -0.76
CA SER A 87 -18.35 -6.44 0.15
C SER A 87 -17.28 -7.52 -0.02
N ARG A 88 -17.68 -8.77 -0.29
CA ARG A 88 -16.74 -9.88 -0.54
C ARG A 88 -16.03 -9.71 -1.89
N ALA A 89 -16.77 -9.32 -2.94
CA ALA A 89 -16.20 -9.08 -4.26
C ALA A 89 -15.16 -7.95 -4.23
N ILE A 90 -15.47 -6.83 -3.57
CA ILE A 90 -14.53 -5.70 -3.42
C ILE A 90 -13.30 -6.09 -2.61
N LEU A 91 -13.45 -6.93 -1.59
CA LEU A 91 -12.31 -7.49 -0.86
C LEU A 91 -11.40 -8.31 -1.79
N GLN A 92 -11.96 -9.20 -2.61
CA GLN A 92 -11.19 -10.02 -3.56
C GLN A 92 -10.45 -9.17 -4.60
N LEU A 93 -11.11 -8.15 -5.14
CA LEU A 93 -10.48 -7.19 -6.06
C LEU A 93 -9.31 -6.46 -5.40
N THR A 94 -9.52 -6.03 -4.16
CA THR A 94 -8.50 -5.35 -3.35
C THR A 94 -7.31 -6.28 -3.10
N ASP A 95 -7.54 -7.52 -2.68
CA ASP A 95 -6.46 -8.51 -2.48
C ASP A 95 -5.69 -8.80 -3.76
N ALA A 96 -6.38 -8.96 -4.89
CA ALA A 96 -5.75 -9.18 -6.20
C ALA A 96 -4.86 -8.00 -6.60
N ALA A 97 -5.34 -6.76 -6.42
CA ALA A 97 -4.56 -5.55 -6.68
C ALA A 97 -3.33 -5.46 -5.77
N GLN A 98 -3.46 -5.81 -4.48
CA GLN A 98 -2.32 -5.84 -3.56
C GLN A 98 -1.26 -6.86 -4.02
N VAL A 99 -1.68 -8.06 -4.40
CA VAL A 99 -0.77 -9.08 -4.98
C VAL A 99 -0.10 -8.56 -6.25
N ALA A 100 -0.82 -7.85 -7.12
CA ALA A 100 -0.22 -7.26 -8.32
C ALA A 100 0.87 -6.22 -7.96
N THR A 101 0.64 -5.37 -6.95
CA THR A 101 1.64 -4.38 -6.52
C THR A 101 2.91 -5.01 -5.96
N LYS A 102 2.85 -6.25 -5.46
CA LYS A 102 4.03 -7.01 -4.97
C LYS A 102 5.01 -7.44 -6.06
N ASN A 103 4.69 -7.20 -7.34
CA ASN A 103 5.51 -7.67 -8.46
C ASN A 103 6.00 -6.55 -9.37
N VAL A 104 5.71 -5.28 -9.01
CA VAL A 104 6.07 -4.11 -9.81
C VAL A 104 6.84 -3.09 -8.99
N CYS A 105 7.75 -2.40 -9.65
CA CYS A 105 8.52 -1.29 -9.11
C CYS A 105 7.56 -0.18 -8.65
N LEU A 106 7.63 0.24 -7.39
CA LEU A 106 6.76 1.28 -6.85
C LEU A 106 6.96 2.64 -7.56
N ALA A 107 8.16 2.89 -8.09
CA ALA A 107 8.53 4.15 -8.70
C ALA A 107 8.05 4.28 -10.16
N CYS A 108 8.20 3.22 -10.96
CA CYS A 108 7.95 3.28 -12.40
C CYS A 108 6.95 2.24 -12.94
N GLY A 109 6.61 1.19 -12.17
CA GLY A 109 5.65 0.15 -12.58
C GLY A 109 6.24 -0.98 -13.43
N ALA A 110 7.52 -0.92 -13.80
CA ALA A 110 8.23 -2.05 -14.41
C ALA A 110 8.28 -3.26 -13.46
N PRO A 111 8.49 -4.50 -13.93
CA PRO A 111 8.69 -5.65 -13.06
C PRO A 111 9.78 -5.37 -12.01
N GLY A 112 9.49 -5.70 -10.76
CA GLY A 112 10.38 -5.44 -9.62
C GLY A 112 10.68 -6.69 -8.83
N SER A 113 11.73 -6.63 -8.02
CA SER A 113 12.02 -7.59 -6.95
C SER A 113 12.07 -6.88 -5.60
N PRO A 114 11.93 -7.61 -4.48
CA PRO A 114 12.07 -7.03 -3.15
C PRO A 114 13.48 -6.46 -2.96
N ASP A 115 13.53 -5.22 -2.51
CA ASP A 115 14.74 -4.50 -2.16
C ASP A 115 14.63 -4.05 -0.70
N VAL A 116 15.50 -4.62 0.13
CA VAL A 116 15.49 -4.46 1.58
C VAL A 116 16.62 -3.50 1.96
N GLY A 117 16.28 -2.40 2.62
CA GLY A 117 17.23 -1.39 3.08
C GLY A 117 16.66 -0.62 4.26
N GLU A 118 17.50 -0.34 5.27
CA GLU A 118 17.16 0.43 6.48
C GLU A 118 15.82 0.06 7.15
N GLY A 119 15.50 -1.24 7.20
CA GLY A 119 14.26 -1.72 7.82
C GLY A 119 13.00 -1.62 6.96
N TYR A 120 13.10 -1.11 5.73
CA TYR A 120 12.01 -1.06 4.75
C TYR A 120 12.20 -2.09 3.64
N VAL A 121 11.08 -2.70 3.25
CA VAL A 121 11.01 -3.59 2.08
C VAL A 121 10.24 -2.86 0.99
N LEU A 122 10.90 -2.53 -0.11
CA LEU A 122 10.30 -1.89 -1.28
C LEU A 122 10.35 -2.85 -2.47
N MET A 123 9.34 -2.81 -3.34
CA MET A 123 9.42 -3.50 -4.63
C MET A 123 9.98 -2.53 -5.67
N LEU A 124 11.16 -2.82 -6.21
CA LEU A 124 11.89 -1.92 -7.12
C LEU A 124 12.45 -2.71 -8.30
N CYS A 125 12.53 -2.10 -9.48
CA CYS A 125 13.27 -2.66 -10.61
C CYS A 125 14.79 -2.45 -10.43
N PRO A 126 15.66 -3.17 -11.15
CA PRO A 126 17.11 -3.09 -10.97
C PRO A 126 17.68 -1.66 -11.01
N GLU A 127 17.17 -0.82 -11.90
CA GLU A 127 17.57 0.58 -12.02
C GLU A 127 17.26 1.38 -10.74
N HIS A 128 16.04 1.26 -10.20
CA HIS A 128 15.64 1.99 -9.00
C HIS A 128 16.27 1.41 -7.73
N GLN A 129 16.61 0.13 -7.70
CA GLN A 129 17.43 -0.45 -6.63
C GLN A 129 18.83 0.17 -6.61
N ALA A 130 19.48 0.25 -7.78
CA ALA A 130 20.80 0.86 -7.90
C ALA A 130 20.77 2.33 -7.45
N ARG A 131 19.75 3.08 -7.87
CA ARG A 131 19.56 4.48 -7.44
C ARG A 131 19.36 4.61 -5.94
N ARG A 132 18.56 3.73 -5.32
CA ARG A 132 18.36 3.74 -3.86
C ARG A 132 19.67 3.50 -3.12
N ARG A 133 20.44 2.48 -3.51
CA ARG A 133 21.76 2.19 -2.90
C ARG A 133 22.74 3.35 -3.01
N GLN A 134 22.71 4.08 -4.13
CA GLN A 134 23.53 5.28 -4.30
C GLN A 134 23.12 6.38 -3.31
N LEU A 135 21.81 6.61 -3.13
CA LEU A 135 21.31 7.60 -2.17
C LEU A 135 21.65 7.21 -0.72
N ASP A 136 21.42 5.94 -0.34
CA ASP A 136 21.77 5.44 1.00
C ASP A 136 23.27 5.60 1.27
N SER A 137 24.13 5.37 0.25
CA SER A 137 25.58 5.58 0.38
C SER A 137 25.99 7.05 0.50
N GLN A 138 25.16 7.99 0.01
CA GLN A 138 25.40 9.43 0.10
C GLN A 138 24.87 10.04 1.40
N GLU A 139 23.78 9.52 1.98
CA GLU A 139 23.32 9.92 3.33
C GLU A 139 24.26 9.43 4.44
N GLY A 140 24.90 8.27 4.25
CA GLY A 140 26.00 7.82 5.12
C GLY A 140 27.29 8.66 5.04
N LEU A 141 27.30 9.70 4.20
CA LEU A 141 28.41 10.65 3.98
C LEU A 141 28.12 12.03 4.60
N ILE A 142 27.00 12.21 5.31
CA ILE A 142 26.84 13.34 6.23
C ILE A 142 27.63 12.99 7.48
N ASP A 143 28.86 13.50 7.54
CA ASP A 143 29.62 13.57 8.77
C ASP A 143 28.97 14.63 9.68
N TRP A 144 28.22 14.15 10.67
CA TRP A 144 27.56 15.01 11.65
C TRP A 144 28.56 15.71 12.59
N GLU A 145 29.83 15.28 12.64
CA GLU A 145 30.88 15.97 13.42
C GLU A 145 31.36 17.25 12.71
N THR A 146 31.37 17.30 11.37
CA THR A 146 31.82 18.50 10.63
C THR A 146 30.75 19.60 10.48
N LEU A 147 29.48 19.32 10.75
CA LEU A 147 28.41 20.33 10.75
C LEU A 147 28.32 21.15 12.05
N GLU A 148 28.96 20.71 13.14
CA GLU A 148 28.99 21.47 14.40
C GLU A 148 30.06 22.59 14.39
N ASP A 149 31.10 22.47 13.55
CA ASP A 149 32.21 23.43 13.50
C ASP A 149 31.91 24.70 12.66
N GLU A 150 31.01 24.63 11.68
CA GLU A 150 30.68 25.81 10.84
C GLU A 150 29.71 26.79 11.52
N ASN A 151 28.99 26.37 12.56
CA ASN A 151 28.08 27.24 13.32
C ASN A 151 28.74 27.97 14.51
N ASN A 152 30.05 27.75 14.75
CA ASN A 152 30.79 28.39 15.84
C ASN A 152 31.95 29.28 15.36
N GLN A 153 31.85 29.87 14.17
CA GLN A 153 32.71 30.98 13.74
C GLN A 153 31.88 32.23 13.51
N GLY A 154 31.39 32.80 14.61
CA GLY A 154 30.59 34.03 14.54
C GLY A 154 30.17 34.57 15.90
N SER A 155 31.10 34.76 16.84
CA SER A 155 30.98 35.73 17.95
C SER A 155 32.28 35.82 18.76
N ALA A 156 33.16 36.73 18.36
CA ALA A 156 33.99 37.58 19.24
C ALA A 156 34.64 38.68 18.40
#